data_AF-A0A520BIX2-F1
#
_entry.id   AF-A0A520BIX2-F1
#
_cell.length_a   1.000
_cell.length_b   1.000
_cell.length_c   1.000
_cell.angle_alpha   90.00
_cell.angle_beta   90.00
_cell.angle_gamma   90.00
#
_symmetry.space_group_name_H-M   'P 1'
#
loop_
_entity.id
_entity.type
_entity.pdbx_description
1 polymer ?
#
loop_
_entity_poly.entity_id
_entity_poly.type
_entity_poly.pdbx_seq_one_letter_code
_entity_poly.pdbx_strand_id
1 'polypeptide(L)'
;MKMPQSWAASRRRQHPGLSVREIRYDPPLPACGTPFALSRQACDVRPPKGQVMQVQVETDNHVEGREKLIEHVEGVIRDAVDRYAEQVTHVEAHLGDVNSGDKSGADDMRCMLEARVAGVKNIAVKHQAESLHMAIEGAADKLTKALESTLGKLHDRERRHAGTGELSAELVRNLDDVEPPAT
;
A
#
# COMPACT_ATOMS: atom_id res chain seq x y z
N MET A 1 -2.97 31.43 -4.52
CA MET A 1 -4.32 30.85 -4.44
C MET A 1 -4.19 29.33 -4.56
N LYS A 2 -4.48 28.60 -3.48
CA LYS A 2 -4.36 27.13 -3.38
C LYS A 2 -5.55 26.47 -4.08
N MET A 3 -5.31 25.62 -5.08
CA MET A 3 -6.35 24.74 -5.61
C MET A 3 -6.47 23.49 -4.73
N PRO A 4 -7.69 23.04 -4.38
CA PRO A 4 -7.88 21.85 -3.55
C PRO A 4 -7.69 20.57 -4.38
N GLN A 5 -6.87 19.66 -3.85
CA GLN A 5 -6.70 18.29 -4.35
C GLN A 5 -7.91 17.43 -3.94
N SER A 6 -9.05 17.63 -4.59
CA SER A 6 -10.20 16.71 -4.49
C SER A 6 -10.19 15.78 -5.69
N TRP A 7 -9.56 14.62 -5.55
CA TRP A 7 -9.82 13.50 -6.47
C TRP A 7 -10.97 12.69 -5.87
N ALA A 8 -12.17 13.06 -6.31
CA ALA A 8 -13.40 12.36 -5.99
C ALA A 8 -13.43 11.02 -6.74
N ALA A 9 -13.95 10.00 -6.05
CA ALA A 9 -14.24 8.65 -6.53
C ALA A 9 -14.54 8.56 -8.03
N SER A 10 -13.59 8.05 -8.81
CA SER A 10 -13.85 7.66 -10.20
C SER A 10 -14.24 6.20 -10.22
N ARG A 11 -15.54 5.95 -10.40
CA ARG A 11 -16.07 4.66 -10.88
C ARG A 11 -15.24 4.23 -12.08
N ARG A 12 -14.97 2.93 -12.21
CA ARG A 12 -14.50 2.26 -13.44
C ARG A 12 -15.15 2.88 -14.68
N ARG A 13 -14.53 3.88 -15.28
CA ARG A 13 -14.81 4.31 -16.63
C ARG A 13 -13.87 3.48 -17.48
N GLN A 14 -14.45 2.51 -18.19
CA GLN A 14 -13.75 1.89 -19.31
C GLN A 14 -13.46 2.99 -20.34
N HIS A 15 -12.23 3.51 -20.31
CA HIS A 15 -11.73 4.43 -21.32
C HIS A 15 -11.19 3.59 -22.49
N PRO A 16 -11.67 3.79 -23.73
CA PRO A 16 -11.40 2.92 -24.88
C PRO A 16 -9.96 2.96 -25.45
N GLY A 17 -9.00 3.48 -24.69
CA GLY A 17 -7.56 3.42 -25.00
C GLY A 17 -6.70 3.16 -23.76
N LEU A 18 -7.31 2.87 -22.61
CA LEU A 18 -6.56 2.50 -21.41
C LEU A 18 -6.40 1.00 -21.35
N SER A 19 -5.15 0.66 -21.12
CA SER A 19 -4.63 -0.66 -21.35
C SER A 19 -4.66 -1.40 -20.00
N VAL A 20 -5.85 -1.66 -19.46
CA VAL A 20 -6.00 -2.23 -18.11
C VAL A 20 -5.68 -3.73 -18.09
N ARG A 21 -4.64 -4.13 -17.36
CA ARG A 21 -4.44 -5.54 -16.91
C ARG A 21 -4.58 -5.61 -15.41
N GLU A 22 -5.48 -6.45 -14.94
CA GLU A 22 -5.60 -6.85 -13.53
C GLU A 22 -4.79 -8.12 -13.33
N ILE A 23 -3.80 -8.07 -12.45
CA ILE A 23 -2.94 -9.21 -12.10
C ILE A 23 -3.13 -9.49 -10.61
N ARG A 24 -3.42 -10.76 -10.27
CA ARG A 24 -3.53 -11.19 -8.87
C ARG A 24 -2.17 -11.66 -8.38
N TYR A 25 -1.76 -11.11 -7.25
CA TYR A 25 -0.57 -11.57 -6.54
C TYR A 25 -0.88 -12.91 -5.86
N ASP A 26 -0.09 -13.93 -6.20
CA ASP A 26 0.03 -15.16 -5.44
C ASP A 26 1.34 -15.05 -4.65
N PRO A 27 1.31 -14.90 -3.31
CA PRO A 27 2.52 -14.76 -2.53
C PRO A 27 3.38 -16.03 -2.70
N PRO A 28 4.72 -15.89 -2.86
CA PRO A 28 5.57 -17.07 -2.97
C PRO A 28 5.39 -17.92 -1.71
N LEU A 29 4.92 -19.15 -1.88
CA LEU A 29 4.86 -20.11 -0.78
C LEU A 29 6.24 -20.19 -0.15
N PRO A 30 6.35 -20.13 1.20
CA PRO A 30 7.65 -20.21 1.85
C PRO A 30 8.32 -21.50 1.38
N ALA A 31 9.50 -21.37 0.75
CA ALA A 31 10.27 -22.53 0.34
C ALA A 31 10.51 -23.40 1.58
N CYS A 32 9.93 -24.59 1.56
CA CYS A 32 10.08 -25.60 2.62
C CYS A 32 11.58 -25.94 2.72
N GLY A 33 12.32 -25.25 3.60
CA GLY A 33 13.76 -25.49 3.74
C GLY A 33 14.60 -24.47 4.50
N THR A 34 14.08 -23.35 5.01
CA THR A 34 14.90 -22.46 5.84
C THR A 34 14.95 -22.94 7.31
N PRO A 35 16.12 -23.33 7.83
CA PRO A 35 16.28 -23.65 9.24
C PRO A 35 16.56 -22.34 9.99
N PHE A 36 15.57 -21.46 10.11
CA PHE A 36 15.62 -20.39 11.10
C PHE A 36 14.54 -20.62 12.15
N ALA A 37 14.89 -21.52 13.06
CA ALA A 37 14.07 -21.87 14.19
C ALA A 37 14.08 -20.74 15.25
N LEU A 38 12.93 -20.61 15.89
CA LEU A 38 12.72 -20.15 17.27
C LEU A 38 12.72 -18.64 17.53
N SER A 39 11.59 -18.01 17.20
CA SER A 39 10.84 -17.34 18.26
C SER A 39 9.37 -17.75 18.20
N ARG A 40 8.94 -18.45 19.26
CA ARG A 40 7.56 -18.89 19.50
C ARG A 40 6.70 -17.68 19.83
N GLN A 41 6.18 -17.01 18.82
CA GLN A 41 4.90 -16.30 18.96
C GLN A 41 4.09 -16.53 17.69
N ALA A 42 3.58 -17.75 17.58
CA ALA A 42 2.37 -18.01 16.84
C ALA A 42 1.23 -17.28 17.57
N CYS A 43 1.08 -15.99 17.31
CA CYS A 43 -0.27 -15.46 17.19
C CYS A 43 -0.82 -16.12 15.93
N ASP A 44 -1.88 -16.88 16.10
CA ASP A 44 -2.68 -17.51 15.05
C ASP A 44 -3.20 -16.43 14.11
N VAL A 45 -2.36 -15.89 13.23
CA VAL A 45 -2.83 -15.22 12.03
C VAL A 45 -3.06 -16.34 11.04
N ARG A 46 -4.21 -17.02 11.16
CA ARG A 46 -4.79 -17.66 9.99
C ARG A 46 -4.69 -16.63 8.87
N PRO A 47 -3.96 -16.89 7.76
CA PRO A 47 -3.89 -15.93 6.66
C PRO A 47 -5.33 -15.60 6.29
N PRO A 48 -5.79 -14.33 6.43
CA PRO A 48 -7.17 -14.01 6.20
C PRO A 48 -7.49 -14.42 4.76
N LYS A 49 -8.48 -15.31 4.64
CA LYS A 49 -9.00 -15.88 3.39
C LYS A 49 -8.74 -14.97 2.18
N GLY A 50 -7.85 -15.40 1.30
CA GLY A 50 -7.82 -14.98 -0.11
C GLY A 50 -8.01 -13.49 -0.38
N GLN A 51 -7.38 -12.60 0.38
CA GLN A 51 -7.18 -11.23 -0.10
C GLN A 51 -6.05 -11.26 -1.11
N VAL A 52 -6.40 -11.61 -2.36
CA VAL A 52 -5.50 -11.45 -3.49
C VAL A 52 -5.19 -9.97 -3.64
N MET A 53 -3.97 -9.57 -3.30
CA MET A 53 -3.46 -8.25 -3.66
C MET A 53 -3.57 -8.15 -5.18
N GLN A 54 -4.18 -7.08 -5.67
CA GLN A 54 -4.38 -6.84 -7.10
C GLN A 54 -3.43 -5.74 -7.57
N VAL A 55 -2.77 -5.95 -8.70
CA VAL A 55 -1.99 -4.92 -9.40
C VAL A 55 -2.70 -4.60 -10.70
N GLN A 56 -3.03 -3.33 -10.88
CA GLN A 56 -3.64 -2.80 -12.09
C GLN A 56 -2.64 -1.87 -12.78
N VAL A 57 -2.26 -2.19 -14.01
CA VAL A 57 -1.41 -1.31 -14.81
C VAL A 57 -2.25 -0.62 -15.88
N GLU A 58 -2.11 0.69 -15.96
CA GLU A 58 -2.72 1.58 -16.93
C GLU A 58 -1.61 2.33 -17.67
N THR A 59 -1.59 2.19 -19.00
CA THR A 59 -0.68 2.95 -19.86
C THR A 59 -1.50 3.83 -20.80
N ASP A 60 -0.98 5.00 -21.12
CA ASP A 60 -1.38 5.80 -22.26
C ASP A 60 -0.96 5.14 -23.59
N ASN A 61 -1.64 5.52 -24.68
CA ASN A 61 -1.60 4.85 -25.99
C ASN A 61 -0.26 4.89 -26.75
N HIS A 62 0.84 5.33 -26.13
CA HIS A 62 2.14 5.52 -26.80
C HIS A 62 3.21 4.47 -26.48
N VAL A 63 2.87 3.40 -25.73
CA VAL A 63 3.90 2.46 -25.26
C VAL A 63 3.92 1.17 -26.08
N GLU A 64 4.86 1.06 -27.02
CA GLU A 64 5.20 -0.19 -27.72
C GLU A 64 5.88 -1.19 -26.75
N GLY A 65 5.61 -2.50 -26.88
CA GLY A 65 6.23 -3.52 -26.01
C GLY A 65 5.53 -3.77 -24.67
N ARG A 66 4.22 -3.53 -24.63
CA ARG A 66 3.36 -3.52 -23.44
C ARG A 66 3.45 -4.75 -22.52
N GLU A 67 3.60 -5.97 -23.03
CA GLU A 67 3.62 -7.17 -22.17
C GLU A 67 4.88 -7.25 -21.29
N LYS A 68 6.07 -7.12 -21.87
CA LYS A 68 7.34 -7.15 -21.12
C LYS A 68 7.42 -6.00 -20.12
N LEU A 69 6.88 -4.83 -20.50
CA LEU A 69 6.83 -3.69 -19.60
C LEU A 69 5.88 -3.95 -18.42
N ILE A 70 4.69 -4.51 -18.68
CA ILE A 70 3.75 -4.83 -17.60
C ILE A 70 4.37 -5.83 -16.63
N GLU A 71 5.05 -6.87 -17.13
CA GLU A 71 5.76 -7.84 -16.29
C GLU A 71 6.85 -7.18 -15.43
N HIS A 72 7.63 -6.26 -16.02
CA HIS A 72 8.64 -5.52 -15.28
C HIS A 72 8.03 -4.61 -14.19
N VAL A 73 6.98 -3.84 -14.55
CA VAL A 73 6.26 -2.97 -13.62
C VAL A 73 5.67 -3.78 -12.46
N GLU A 74 5.08 -4.93 -12.76
CA GLU A 74 4.54 -5.83 -11.76
C GLU A 74 5.63 -6.31 -10.80
N GLY A 75 6.76 -6.80 -11.33
CA GLY A 75 7.89 -7.25 -10.51
C GLY A 75 8.41 -6.16 -9.57
N VAL A 76 8.65 -4.96 -10.09
CA VAL A 76 9.14 -3.82 -9.30
C VAL A 76 8.12 -3.40 -8.22
N ILE A 77 6.83 -3.31 -8.57
CA ILE A 77 5.79 -2.96 -7.60
C ILE A 77 5.68 -4.03 -6.52
N ARG A 78 5.71 -5.31 -6.90
CA ARG A 78 5.65 -6.43 -5.97
C ARG A 78 6.80 -6.38 -4.99
N ASP A 79 8.03 -6.25 -5.48
CA ASP A 79 9.21 -6.18 -4.63
C ASP A 79 9.15 -4.99 -3.66
N ALA A 80 8.63 -3.84 -4.12
CA ALA A 80 8.48 -2.64 -3.31
C ALA A 80 7.45 -2.79 -2.17
N VAL A 81 6.39 -3.58 -2.39
CA VAL A 81 5.27 -3.70 -1.43
C VAL A 81 5.20 -5.05 -0.72
N ASP A 82 6.07 -6.01 -1.03
CA ASP A 82 6.05 -7.39 -0.51
C ASP A 82 6.00 -7.44 1.02
N ARG A 83 6.83 -6.61 1.68
CA ARG A 83 6.82 -6.46 3.15
C ARG A 83 5.46 -6.07 3.73
N TYR A 84 4.62 -5.41 2.95
CA TYR A 84 3.32 -4.87 3.34
C TYR A 84 2.15 -5.61 2.65
N ALA A 85 2.41 -6.74 1.98
CA ALA A 85 1.42 -7.45 1.17
C ALA A 85 0.17 -7.88 1.95
N GLU A 86 0.26 -8.09 3.26
CA GLU A 86 -0.91 -8.41 4.10
C GLU A 86 -1.86 -7.22 4.31
N GLN A 87 -1.38 -6.00 4.10
CA GLN A 87 -2.11 -4.75 4.38
C GLN A 87 -2.52 -4.04 3.08
N VAL A 88 -1.74 -4.24 2.01
CA VAL A 88 -2.01 -3.70 0.67
C VAL A 88 -3.03 -4.58 -0.04
N THR A 89 -4.14 -3.97 -0.46
CA THR A 89 -5.27 -4.65 -1.12
C THR A 89 -5.28 -4.44 -2.63
N HIS A 90 -4.79 -3.28 -3.10
CA HIS A 90 -4.75 -2.92 -4.51
C HIS A 90 -3.59 -1.96 -4.76
N VAL A 91 -2.93 -2.09 -5.91
CA VAL A 91 -1.98 -1.09 -6.42
C VAL A 91 -2.35 -0.74 -7.86
N GLU A 92 -2.60 0.53 -8.11
CA GLU A 92 -2.87 1.09 -9.45
C GLU A 92 -1.60 1.81 -9.94
N ALA A 93 -1.13 1.46 -11.13
CA ALA A 93 0.02 2.07 -11.78
C ALA A 93 -0.43 2.80 -13.04
N HIS A 94 -0.24 4.12 -13.08
CA HIS A 94 -0.50 4.93 -14.26
C HIS A 94 0.82 5.38 -14.88
N LEU A 95 1.10 4.85 -16.07
CA LEU A 95 2.24 5.20 -16.90
C LEU A 95 1.79 6.23 -17.95
N GLY A 96 2.65 7.20 -18.22
CA GLY A 96 2.32 8.38 -19.01
C GLY A 96 3.55 9.07 -19.60
N ASP A 97 3.47 9.52 -20.85
CA ASP A 97 4.34 10.60 -21.35
C ASP A 97 3.77 11.98 -20.93
N VAL A 98 4.61 12.86 -20.40
CA VAL A 98 4.23 14.23 -19.97
C VAL A 98 4.19 15.18 -21.17
N ASN A 99 4.95 14.93 -22.23
CA ASN A 99 5.12 15.79 -23.38
C ASN A 99 4.44 15.21 -24.63
N SER A 100 3.11 15.36 -24.73
CA SER A 100 2.38 15.11 -25.97
C SER A 100 2.50 16.25 -27.02
N GLY A 101 3.55 17.08 -26.96
CA GLY A 101 3.78 18.22 -27.87
C GLY A 101 5.25 18.36 -28.29
N ASP A 102 5.51 19.13 -29.35
CA ASP A 102 6.78 19.28 -30.13
C ASP A 102 8.08 19.64 -29.36
N LYS A 103 8.14 19.49 -28.04
CA LYS A 103 9.33 19.74 -27.22
C LYS A 103 9.61 18.53 -26.32
N SER A 104 10.42 17.61 -26.82
CA SER A 104 11.07 16.59 -25.98
C SER A 104 11.95 17.28 -24.93
N GLY A 105 11.63 17.08 -23.66
CA GLY A 105 12.37 17.62 -22.51
C GLY A 105 13.09 16.49 -21.77
N ALA A 106 13.93 16.85 -20.78
CA ALA A 106 14.72 15.86 -20.03
C ALA A 106 13.88 14.97 -19.09
N ASP A 107 12.55 15.12 -19.00
CA ASP A 107 11.69 14.34 -18.10
C ASP A 107 10.38 13.97 -18.82
N ASP A 108 10.51 13.32 -19.98
CA ASP A 108 9.35 12.99 -20.82
C ASP A 108 8.47 11.90 -20.17
N MET A 109 9.02 11.03 -19.30
CA MET A 109 8.27 9.88 -18.78
C MET A 109 7.78 10.09 -17.34
N ARG A 110 6.56 9.63 -17.05
CA ARG A 110 5.91 9.72 -15.74
C ARG A 110 5.33 8.37 -15.31
N CYS A 111 5.54 8.05 -14.03
CA CYS A 111 4.87 6.97 -13.32
C CYS A 111 4.13 7.53 -12.09
N MET A 112 2.88 7.11 -11.91
CA MET A 112 2.10 7.37 -10.71
C MET A 112 1.61 6.05 -10.14
N LEU A 113 1.88 5.80 -8.85
CA LEU A 113 1.44 4.60 -8.15
C LEU A 113 0.46 4.99 -7.05
N GLU A 114 -0.68 4.30 -6.97
CA GLU A 114 -1.66 4.42 -5.90
C GLU A 114 -1.81 3.08 -5.18
N ALA A 115 -1.41 3.01 -3.90
CA ALA A 115 -1.64 1.84 -3.06
C ALA A 115 -2.85 2.04 -2.15
N ARG A 116 -3.76 1.06 -2.18
CA ARG A 116 -4.90 0.96 -1.27
C ARG A 116 -4.53 0.02 -0.14
N VAL A 117 -4.48 0.58 1.06
CA VAL A 117 -4.13 -0.14 2.27
C VAL A 117 -5.36 -0.20 3.17
N ALA A 118 -5.64 -1.36 3.75
CA ALA A 118 -6.80 -1.55 4.60
C ALA A 118 -6.74 -0.60 5.82
N GLY A 119 -7.84 0.11 6.07
CA GLY A 119 -7.96 0.99 7.25
C GLY A 119 -7.22 2.33 7.19
N VAL A 120 -6.58 2.67 6.06
CA VAL A 120 -5.95 4.00 5.86
C VAL A 120 -6.34 4.61 4.52
N LYS A 121 -6.09 5.91 4.37
CA LYS A 121 -6.31 6.62 3.09
C LYS A 121 -5.32 6.11 2.04
N ASN A 122 -5.77 6.00 0.79
CA ASN A 122 -4.94 5.62 -0.36
C ASN A 122 -3.66 6.48 -0.42
N ILE A 123 -2.54 5.80 -0.70
CA ILE A 123 -1.22 6.41 -0.78
C ILE A 123 -0.87 6.56 -2.25
N ALA A 124 -0.82 7.80 -2.73
CA ALA A 124 -0.45 8.12 -4.11
C ALA A 124 0.93 8.76 -4.16
N VAL A 125 1.79 8.26 -5.04
CA VAL A 125 3.12 8.80 -5.32
C VAL A 125 3.30 9.03 -6.81
N LYS A 126 4.12 10.02 -7.16
CA LYS A 126 4.46 10.35 -8.55
C LYS A 126 5.97 10.49 -8.71
N HIS A 127 6.48 10.00 -9.83
CA HIS A 127 7.84 10.26 -10.28
C HIS A 127 7.87 10.56 -11.78
N GLN A 128 8.86 11.35 -12.18
CA GLN A 128 9.15 11.72 -13.57
C GLN A 128 10.64 11.52 -13.76
N ALA A 129 11.03 11.04 -14.93
CA ALA A 129 12.41 10.77 -15.29
C ALA A 129 12.60 10.76 -16.82
N GLU A 130 13.86 10.70 -17.25
CA GLU A 130 14.27 10.58 -18.66
C GLU A 130 13.76 9.30 -19.35
N SER A 131 13.48 8.24 -18.58
CA SER A 131 12.99 6.98 -19.12
C SER A 131 11.90 6.37 -18.25
N LEU A 132 11.05 5.54 -18.87
CA LEU A 132 9.93 4.92 -18.18
C LEU A 132 10.40 3.98 -17.05
N HIS A 133 11.50 3.24 -17.29
CA HIS A 133 12.10 2.36 -16.27
C HIS A 133 12.55 3.16 -15.04
N MET A 134 13.27 4.27 -15.23
CA MET A 134 13.67 5.14 -14.11
C MET A 134 12.45 5.74 -13.40
N ALA A 135 11.41 6.12 -14.14
CA ALA A 135 10.19 6.65 -13.56
C ALA A 135 9.48 5.60 -12.69
N ILE A 136 9.45 4.33 -13.12
CA ILE A 136 8.87 3.21 -12.36
C ILE A 136 9.67 2.95 -11.09
N GLU A 137 10.98 2.77 -11.19
CA GLU A 137 11.86 2.50 -10.04
C GLU A 137 11.78 3.60 -8.98
N GLY A 138 11.94 4.86 -9.39
CA GLY A 138 11.86 5.96 -8.43
C GLY A 138 10.43 6.23 -7.89
N ALA A 139 9.38 5.77 -8.58
CA ALA A 139 8.04 5.76 -8.01
C ALA A 139 7.87 4.63 -6.98
N ALA A 140 8.41 3.45 -7.25
CA ALA A 140 8.37 2.30 -6.34
C ALA A 140 9.12 2.60 -5.04
N ASP A 141 10.32 3.17 -5.11
CA ASP A 141 11.08 3.62 -3.93
C ASP A 141 10.30 4.62 -3.07
N LYS A 142 9.59 5.55 -3.71
CA LYS A 142 8.74 6.52 -3.00
C LYS A 142 7.55 5.83 -2.35
N LEU A 143 6.96 4.84 -3.02
CA LEU A 143 5.85 4.07 -2.48
C LEU A 143 6.28 3.32 -1.22
N THR A 144 7.42 2.63 -1.25
CA THR A 144 7.99 1.91 -0.10
C THR A 144 8.16 2.82 1.10
N LYS A 145 8.77 4.00 0.91
CA LYS A 145 8.98 4.99 1.98
C LYS A 145 7.65 5.55 2.51
N ALA A 146 6.68 5.77 1.63
CA ALA A 146 5.36 6.27 2.02
C ALA A 146 4.57 5.23 2.83
N LEU A 147 4.63 3.96 2.43
CA LEU A 147 4.06 2.83 3.18
C LEU A 147 4.70 2.69 4.55
N GLU A 148 6.03 2.66 4.60
CA GLU A 148 6.81 2.59 5.85
C GLU A 148 6.41 3.72 6.82
N SER A 149 6.36 4.96 6.33
CA SER A 149 6.00 6.11 7.17
C SER A 149 4.55 6.03 7.67
N THR A 150 3.61 5.65 6.80
CA THR A 150 2.18 5.62 7.14
C THR A 150 1.86 4.50 8.11
N LEU A 151 2.33 3.29 7.83
CA LEU A 151 2.11 2.11 8.66
C LEU A 151 2.91 2.17 9.97
N GLY A 152 4.13 2.70 9.92
CA GLY A 152 4.93 2.94 11.13
C GLY A 152 4.24 3.87 12.12
N LYS A 153 3.62 4.96 11.65
CA LYS A 153 2.82 5.87 12.49
C LYS A 153 1.56 5.20 13.05
N LEU A 154 0.94 4.31 12.29
CA LEU A 154 -0.24 3.58 12.74
C LEU A 154 0.10 2.63 13.88
N HIS A 155 1.16 1.84 13.73
CA HIS A 155 1.66 0.96 14.78
C HIS A 155 2.15 1.73 16.03
N ASP A 156 2.82 2.86 15.86
CA ASP A 156 3.23 3.70 16.99
C ASP A 156 2.01 4.23 17.78
N ARG A 157 0.98 4.68 17.07
CA ARG A 157 -0.27 5.12 17.69
C ARG A 157 -0.94 3.97 18.46
N GLU A 158 -1.02 2.78 17.90
CA GLU A 158 -1.58 1.60 18.58
C GLU A 158 -0.82 1.26 19.86
N ARG A 159 0.52 1.29 19.84
CA ARG A 159 1.33 1.08 21.05
C ARG A 159 1.08 2.14 22.12
N ARG A 160 0.91 3.41 21.72
CA ARG A 160 0.60 4.50 22.66
C ARG A 160 -0.80 4.37 23.26
N HIS A 161 -1.78 3.89 22.51
CA HIS A 161 -3.12 3.59 23.05
C HIS A 161 -3.10 2.36 23.96
N ALA A 162 -2.35 1.32 23.62
CA ALA A 162 -2.20 0.14 24.47
C ALA A 162 -1.45 0.43 25.80
N GLY A 163 -0.62 1.48 25.84
CA GLY A 163 0.14 1.88 27.03
C GLY A 163 -0.63 2.75 28.04
N THR A 164 -1.84 3.22 27.72
CA THR A 164 -2.67 3.97 28.68
C THR A 164 -3.71 3.01 29.25
N GLY A 165 -3.42 2.51 30.46
CA GLY A 165 -4.23 1.53 31.18
C GLY A 165 -5.71 1.92 31.27
N GLU A 166 -6.54 1.24 30.49
CA GLU A 166 -7.98 1.18 30.72
C GLU A 166 -8.26 0.02 31.69
N LEU A 167 -7.87 0.24 32.95
CA LEU A 167 -8.34 -0.51 34.12
C LEU A 167 -8.75 0.53 35.17
N SER A 168 -9.71 1.41 34.90
CA SER A 168 -10.11 2.41 35.92
C SER A 168 -11.56 2.91 35.89
N ALA A 169 -12.39 2.60 34.89
CA ALA A 169 -13.79 3.04 34.95
C ALA A 169 -14.75 2.02 35.61
N GLU A 170 -14.42 0.72 35.62
CA GLU A 170 -15.34 -0.31 36.15
C GLU A 170 -14.97 -0.86 37.54
N LEU A 171 -13.73 -0.76 38.01
CA LEU A 171 -13.33 -1.36 39.31
C LEU A 171 -13.51 -0.43 40.53
N VAL A 172 -13.61 0.89 40.35
CA VAL A 172 -13.75 1.85 41.47
C VAL A 172 -15.15 1.84 42.10
N ARG A 173 -16.17 1.25 41.44
CA ARG A 173 -17.56 1.24 41.94
C ARG A 173 -17.89 0.12 42.93
N ASN A 174 -16.95 -0.75 43.31
CA ASN A 174 -17.24 -1.92 44.15
C ASN A 174 -16.51 -1.94 45.50
N LEU A 175 -16.01 -0.80 46.00
CA LEU A 175 -15.34 -0.73 47.32
C LEU A 175 -16.11 0.01 48.42
N ASP A 176 -17.36 0.43 48.16
CA ASP A 176 -18.17 1.14 49.16
C ASP A 176 -19.13 0.23 49.99
N ASP A 177 -19.14 -1.09 49.77
CA ASP A 177 -20.03 -2.03 50.48
C ASP A 177 -19.28 -2.95 51.49
N VAL A 178 -18.38 -2.40 52.30
CA VAL A 178 -17.92 -3.08 53.52
C VAL A 178 -18.48 -2.35 54.74
N GLU A 179 -19.70 -2.73 55.11
CA GLU A 179 -20.32 -2.36 56.38
C GLU A 179 -19.40 -2.82 57.54
N PRO A 180 -18.99 -1.94 58.47
CA PRO A 180 -18.17 -2.35 59.61
C PRO A 180 -19.00 -3.22 60.56
N PRO A 181 -18.43 -4.28 61.15
CA PRO A 181 -19.16 -5.12 62.09
C PRO A 181 -19.55 -4.28 63.32
N ALA A 182 -20.84 -4.29 63.64
CA ALA A 182 -21.33 -3.78 64.91
C ALA A 182 -20.75 -4.62 66.06
N THR A 183 -20.43 -3.91 67.15
CA THR A 183 -19.79 -4.30 68.42
C THR A 183 -20.17 -5.67 68.98
#